data_AF-A0A5Q0H6H8-F1
#
_entry.id   AF-A0A5Q0H6H8-F1
#
_cell.length_a   1.000
_cell.length_b   1.000
_cell.length_c   1.000
_cell.angle_alpha   90.00
_cell.angle_beta   90.00
_cell.angle_gamma   90.00
#
_symmetry.space_group_name_H-M   'P 1'
#
loop_
_entity.id
_entity.type
_entity.pdbx_description
1 polymer ?
#
loop_
_entity_poly.entity_id
_entity_poly.type
_entity_poly.pdbx_seq_one_letter_code
_entity_poly.pdbx_strand_id
1 'polypeptide(L)'
;MAPIPLRDGDLHWVFPHLVEVAPVLDLLSTAADLVERLAAHLGGHDDGLAFDHLPGAPYAGLTGGAHTEELIFEVRLSLPRHPRDLVVSPPPPWLVDGEVSVRCDAIRDCGRHEIETLESAHGTPVEAAEGVLAVSAWLLARGTTVPPTAWRERDVLSRHR
;
A
#
# COMPACT_ATOMS: atom_id res chain seq x y z
N MET A 1 -1.24 -10.34 14.10
CA MET A 1 -1.07 -9.14 14.95
C MET A 1 -1.87 -8.03 14.29
N ALA A 2 -2.52 -7.14 15.04
CA ALA A 2 -3.19 -6.00 14.42
C ALA A 2 -2.15 -5.04 13.84
N PRO A 3 -2.41 -4.38 12.71
CA PRO A 3 -1.53 -3.36 12.17
C PRO A 3 -1.41 -2.19 13.16
N ILE A 4 -0.22 -1.58 13.23
CA ILE A 4 0.07 -0.48 14.15
C ILE A 4 -0.01 0.83 13.35
N PRO A 5 -0.85 1.81 13.70
CA PRO A 5 -0.91 3.08 12.96
C PRO A 5 0.46 3.77 12.88
N LEU A 6 0.72 4.51 11.79
CA LEU A 6 1.99 5.22 11.57
C LEU A 6 2.38 6.10 12.78
N ARG A 7 1.40 6.81 13.35
CA ARG A 7 1.58 7.70 14.51
C ARG A 7 2.02 6.99 15.80
N ASP A 8 1.77 5.68 15.90
CA ASP A 8 1.97 4.88 17.11
C ASP A 8 3.18 3.94 17.00
N GLY A 9 3.87 3.93 15.86
CA GLY A 9 4.98 3.01 15.60
C GLY A 9 6.34 3.67 15.43
N ASP A 10 7.35 2.85 15.10
CA ASP A 10 8.74 3.27 14.94
C ASP A 10 9.22 3.02 13.50
N LEU A 11 9.68 4.07 12.83
CA LEU A 11 10.20 3.98 11.45
C LEU A 11 11.42 3.06 11.34
N HIS A 12 12.14 2.79 12.43
CA HIS A 12 13.26 1.83 12.42
C HIS A 12 12.82 0.39 12.13
N TRP A 13 11.53 0.06 12.27
CA TRP A 13 11.00 -1.25 11.84
C TRP A 13 11.04 -1.43 10.32
N VAL A 14 10.96 -0.33 9.58
CA VAL A 14 10.99 -0.31 8.09
C VAL A 14 12.38 0.10 7.59
N PHE A 15 13.02 1.03 8.30
CA PHE A 15 14.31 1.63 7.97
C PHE A 15 15.30 1.47 9.13
N PRO A 16 15.91 0.29 9.35
CA PRO A 16 16.70 -0.02 10.55
C PRO A 16 17.92 0.89 10.79
N HIS A 17 18.40 1.55 9.75
CA HIS A 17 19.57 2.43 9.78
C HIS A 17 19.20 3.90 9.56
N LEU A 18 17.93 4.27 9.76
CA LEU A 18 17.47 5.64 9.61
C LEU A 18 18.14 6.54 10.66
N VAL A 19 18.82 7.59 10.20
CA VAL A 19 19.47 8.57 11.08
C VAL A 19 18.54 9.78 11.29
N GLU A 20 17.96 10.28 10.20
CA GLU A 20 17.07 11.45 10.22
C GLU A 20 15.62 11.02 10.06
N VAL A 21 14.88 10.97 11.18
CA VAL A 21 13.50 10.49 11.21
C VAL A 21 12.52 11.49 10.59
N ALA A 22 12.66 12.79 10.90
CA ALA A 22 11.66 13.80 10.56
C ALA A 22 11.36 13.92 9.05
N PRO A 23 12.35 13.97 8.13
CA PRO A 23 12.05 14.10 6.70
C PRO A 23 11.27 12.91 6.13
N VAL A 24 11.58 11.70 6.61
CA VAL A 24 10.87 10.47 6.20
C VAL A 24 9.47 10.46 6.79
N LEU A 25 9.32 10.82 8.06
CA LEU A 25 8.03 10.88 8.73
C LEU A 25 7.09 11.90 8.07
N ASP A 26 7.56 13.11 7.75
CA ASP A 26 6.74 14.16 7.13
C ASP A 26 6.15 13.70 5.78
N LEU A 27 6.96 13.01 4.97
CA LEU A 27 6.53 12.42 3.69
C LEU A 27 5.47 11.34 3.90
N LEU A 28 5.70 10.42 4.85
CA LEU A 28 4.77 9.33 5.14
C LEU A 28 3.46 9.83 5.77
N SER A 29 3.52 10.85 6.63
CA SER A 29 2.33 11.50 7.17
C SER A 29 1.51 12.17 6.05
N THR A 30 2.17 12.85 5.12
CA THR A 30 1.48 13.41 3.93
C THR A 30 0.84 12.30 3.09
N ALA A 31 1.52 11.16 2.92
CA ALA A 31 0.98 10.03 2.19
C ALA A 31 -0.24 9.40 2.92
N ALA A 32 -0.19 9.31 4.25
CA ALA A 32 -1.30 8.85 5.08
C ALA A 32 -2.53 9.75 4.91
N ASP A 33 -2.37 11.08 4.94
CA ASP A 33 -3.47 12.03 4.71
C ASP A 33 -4.14 11.83 3.34
N LEU A 34 -3.38 11.48 2.30
CA LEU A 34 -3.93 11.18 0.97
C LEU A 34 -4.76 9.89 0.97
N VAL A 35 -4.31 8.87 1.69
CA VAL A 35 -5.05 7.61 1.87
C VAL A 35 -6.33 7.85 2.64
N GLU A 36 -6.28 8.60 3.75
CA GLU A 36 -7.47 8.96 4.53
C GLU A 36 -8.50 9.72 3.68
N ARG A 37 -8.04 10.67 2.86
CA ARG A 37 -8.90 11.41 1.94
C ARG A 37 -9.53 10.51 0.88
N LEU A 38 -8.81 9.51 0.38
CA LEU A 38 -9.36 8.53 -0.55
C LEU A 38 -10.43 7.66 0.14
N ALA A 39 -10.15 7.18 1.35
CA ALA A 39 -11.12 6.42 2.15
C ALA A 39 -12.40 7.22 2.41
N ALA A 40 -12.27 8.47 2.82
CA ALA A 40 -13.40 9.37 3.01
C ALA A 40 -14.18 9.62 1.72
N HIS A 41 -13.50 9.75 0.57
CA HIS A 41 -14.15 9.90 -0.73
C HIS A 41 -15.00 8.69 -1.10
N LEU A 42 -14.55 7.48 -0.75
CA LEU A 42 -15.28 6.23 -0.96
C LEU A 42 -16.35 5.95 0.10
N GLY A 43 -16.53 6.85 1.08
CA GLY A 43 -17.51 6.71 2.16
C GLY A 43 -17.06 5.80 3.31
N GLY A 44 -15.79 5.42 3.34
CA GLY A 44 -15.17 4.64 4.41
C GLY A 44 -14.43 5.50 5.43
N HIS A 45 -13.76 4.82 6.36
CA HIS A 45 -12.82 5.41 7.31
C HIS A 45 -11.59 4.51 7.40
N ASP A 46 -10.41 5.10 7.29
CA ASP A 46 -9.12 4.44 7.42
C ASP A 46 -8.19 5.37 8.23
N ASP A 47 -7.24 4.78 8.98
CA ASP A 47 -6.24 5.51 9.78
C ASP A 47 -4.98 5.88 8.96
N GLY A 48 -5.03 5.70 7.63
CA GLY A 48 -4.00 6.13 6.70
C GLY A 48 -2.96 5.03 6.44
N LEU A 49 -1.75 5.20 6.95
CA LEU A 49 -0.69 4.21 6.85
C LEU A 49 -0.51 3.48 8.18
N ALA A 50 -0.22 2.18 8.11
CA ALA A 50 0.05 1.34 9.26
C ALA A 50 1.21 0.38 9.01
N PHE A 51 1.91 0.02 10.07
CA PHE A 51 2.97 -0.99 10.07
C PHE A 51 2.37 -2.39 10.03
N ASP A 52 2.78 -3.17 9.04
CA ASP A 52 2.45 -4.59 8.91
C ASP A 52 3.68 -5.45 9.22
N HIS A 53 3.65 -6.09 10.39
CA HIS A 53 4.72 -6.96 10.86
C HIS A 53 4.48 -8.40 10.44
N LEU A 54 5.52 -9.00 9.88
CA LEU A 54 5.54 -10.46 9.76
C LEU A 54 5.69 -11.09 11.15
N PRO A 55 4.93 -12.15 11.48
CA PRO A 55 5.08 -12.87 12.73
C PRO A 55 6.54 -13.33 12.96
N GLY A 56 7.12 -12.91 14.09
CA GLY A 56 8.48 -13.29 14.47
C GLY A 56 9.60 -12.51 13.78
N ALA A 57 9.28 -11.53 12.92
CA ALA A 57 10.26 -10.63 12.33
C ALA A 57 10.38 -9.33 13.14
N PRO A 58 11.59 -8.79 13.34
CA PRO A 58 11.78 -7.47 13.95
C PRO A 58 11.50 -6.31 12.96
N TYR A 59 11.04 -6.63 11.75
CA TYR A 59 10.83 -5.69 10.66
C TYR A 59 9.37 -5.63 10.25
N ALA A 60 8.97 -4.47 9.73
CA ALA A 60 7.64 -4.23 9.21
C ALA A 60 7.70 -3.67 7.78
N GLY A 61 6.65 -3.93 7.01
CA GLY A 61 6.29 -3.07 5.88
C GLY A 61 5.39 -1.92 6.34
N LEU A 62 5.06 -1.02 5.43
CA LEU A 62 3.91 -0.12 5.59
C LEU A 62 2.83 -0.53 4.63
N THR A 63 1.59 -0.47 5.07
CA THR A 63 0.41 -0.65 4.21
C THR A 63 -0.60 0.43 4.53
N GLY A 64 -1.43 0.76 3.55
CA GLY A 64 -2.57 1.65 3.72
C GLY A 64 -3.47 1.54 2.52
N GLY A 65 -4.72 1.96 2.66
CA GLY A 65 -5.64 1.84 1.55
C GLY A 65 -7.02 2.37 1.83
N ALA A 66 -7.88 2.14 0.86
CA ALA A 66 -9.28 2.49 0.93
C ALA A 66 -10.06 1.44 0.15
N HIS A 67 -11.23 1.04 0.67
CA HIS A 67 -12.02 0.01 0.03
C HIS A 67 -13.51 0.23 0.20
N THR A 68 -14.27 -0.29 -0.75
CA THR A 68 -15.70 -0.57 -0.65
C THR A 68 -15.90 -2.08 -0.61
N GLU A 69 -17.15 -2.56 -0.66
CA GLU A 69 -17.41 -4.00 -0.78
C GLU A 69 -16.85 -4.61 -2.08
N GLU A 70 -16.70 -3.81 -3.13
CA GLU A 70 -16.37 -4.26 -4.49
C GLU A 70 -14.99 -3.83 -4.98
N LEU A 71 -14.43 -2.75 -4.43
CA LEU A 71 -13.25 -2.06 -4.96
C LEU A 71 -12.23 -1.81 -3.85
N ILE A 72 -10.96 -2.04 -4.13
CA ILE A 72 -9.85 -1.90 -3.20
C ILE A 72 -8.77 -1.05 -3.86
N PHE A 73 -8.28 -0.06 -3.12
CA PHE A 73 -7.07 0.71 -3.39
C PHE A 73 -6.09 0.42 -2.27
N GLU A 74 -4.89 -0.05 -2.60
CA GLU A 74 -3.88 -0.45 -1.62
C GLU A 74 -2.53 0.17 -2.01
N VAL A 75 -1.84 0.76 -1.06
CA VAL A 75 -0.42 1.13 -1.15
C VAL A 75 0.36 0.27 -0.16
N ARG A 76 1.51 -0.25 -0.58
CA ARG A 76 2.41 -0.99 0.30
C ARG A 76 3.85 -0.57 0.08
N LEU A 77 4.59 -0.54 1.17
CA LEU A 77 6.04 -0.46 1.20
C LEU A 77 6.55 -1.78 1.79
N SER A 78 7.12 -2.60 0.93
CA SER A 78 7.69 -3.89 1.29
C SER A 78 9.19 -3.80 1.46
N LEU A 79 9.70 -4.52 2.47
CA LEU A 79 11.13 -4.73 2.65
C LEU A 79 11.71 -5.53 1.47
N PRO A 80 13.00 -5.34 1.12
CA PRO A 80 13.69 -6.22 0.19
C PRO A 80 13.65 -7.66 0.73
N ARG A 81 12.81 -8.51 0.13
CA ARG A 81 12.78 -9.94 0.39
C ARG A 81 13.53 -10.66 -0.71
N HIS A 82 14.41 -11.60 -0.34
CA HIS A 82 14.93 -12.53 -1.34
C HIS A 82 13.79 -13.46 -1.77
N PRO A 83 13.40 -13.49 -3.06
CA PRO A 83 12.19 -14.18 -3.51
C PRO A 83 12.24 -15.72 -3.32
N ARG A 84 13.43 -16.29 -3.11
CA ARG A 84 13.59 -17.73 -2.89
C ARG A 84 13.56 -18.15 -1.42
N ASP A 85 13.98 -17.26 -0.52
CA ASP A 85 14.25 -17.65 0.86
C ASP A 85 13.30 -16.97 1.86
N LEU A 86 12.48 -16.02 1.40
CA LEU A 86 11.63 -15.16 2.26
C LEU A 86 12.42 -14.44 3.37
N VAL A 87 13.75 -14.43 3.25
CA VAL A 87 14.67 -13.74 4.15
C VAL A 87 14.71 -12.28 3.74
N VAL A 88 14.52 -11.39 4.71
CA VAL A 88 14.76 -9.95 4.56
C VAL A 88 16.26 -9.79 4.29
N SER A 89 16.63 -9.24 3.14
CA SER A 89 18.03 -9.02 2.75
C SER A 89 18.32 -7.52 2.82
N PRO A 90 18.67 -6.97 4.00
CA PRO A 90 19.15 -5.60 4.08
C PRO A 90 20.58 -5.50 3.51
N PRO A 91 20.95 -4.40 2.82
CA PRO A 91 20.14 -3.25 2.43
C PRO A 91 19.73 -3.36 0.91
N PRO A 92 19.22 -2.30 0.24
CA PRO A 92 18.14 -2.18 -0.78
C PRO A 92 17.94 -3.25 -1.89
N PRO A 93 16.77 -3.22 -2.60
CA PRO A 93 15.79 -2.12 -2.65
C PRO A 93 14.48 -2.32 -1.85
N TRP A 94 13.98 -1.24 -1.26
CA TRP A 94 12.59 -1.17 -0.80
C TRP A 94 11.66 -1.12 -2.00
N LEU A 95 10.60 -1.92 -1.96
CA LEU A 95 9.61 -1.98 -3.02
C LEU A 95 8.37 -1.21 -2.58
N VAL A 96 7.95 -0.24 -3.38
CA VAL A 96 6.69 0.46 -3.20
C VAL A 96 5.75 0.01 -4.31
N ASP A 97 4.56 -0.44 -3.92
CA ASP A 97 3.52 -0.85 -4.83
C ASP A 97 2.20 -0.16 -4.52
N GLY A 98 1.46 0.17 -5.57
CA GLY A 98 0.08 0.63 -5.52
C GLY A 98 -0.79 -0.27 -6.38
N GLU A 99 -1.88 -0.76 -5.83
CA GLU A 99 -2.80 -1.71 -6.47
C GLU A 99 -4.21 -1.11 -6.47
N VAL A 100 -4.88 -1.15 -7.62
CA VAL A 100 -6.34 -1.05 -7.71
C VAL A 100 -6.86 -2.42 -8.08
N SER A 101 -7.67 -3.01 -7.22
CA SER A 101 -8.27 -4.33 -7.44
C SER A 101 -9.77 -4.35 -7.16
N VAL A 102 -10.47 -5.27 -7.80
CA VAL A 102 -11.90 -5.48 -7.61
C VAL A 102 -12.15 -6.87 -7.03
N ARG A 103 -13.18 -7.00 -6.21
CA ARG A 103 -13.61 -8.29 -5.69
C ARG A 103 -14.16 -9.15 -6.84
N CYS A 104 -13.70 -10.40 -6.92
CA CYS A 104 -14.26 -11.34 -7.89
C CYS A 104 -15.63 -11.86 -7.39
N ASP A 105 -16.67 -11.69 -8.20
CA ASP A 105 -18.03 -12.19 -7.94
C ASP A 105 -18.37 -13.45 -8.77
N ALA A 106 -17.55 -13.80 -9.77
CA ALA A 106 -17.81 -14.88 -10.72
C ALA A 106 -17.51 -16.28 -10.15
N ILE A 107 -16.46 -16.40 -9.33
CA ILE A 107 -16.01 -17.68 -8.78
C ILE A 107 -15.90 -17.54 -7.26
N ARG A 108 -16.62 -18.40 -6.55
CA ARG A 108 -16.50 -18.52 -5.09
C ARG A 108 -15.04 -18.87 -4.76
N ASP A 109 -14.45 -18.10 -3.84
CA ASP A 109 -13.06 -18.21 -3.36
C ASP A 109 -11.96 -17.66 -4.28
N CYS A 110 -12.29 -16.94 -5.36
CA CYS A 110 -11.30 -16.29 -6.22
C CYS A 110 -10.63 -15.06 -5.57
N GLY A 111 -11.27 -14.46 -4.56
CA GLY A 111 -10.72 -13.30 -3.85
C GLY A 111 -10.87 -12.00 -4.64
N ARG A 112 -9.79 -11.51 -5.25
CA ARG A 112 -9.72 -10.21 -5.94
C ARG A 112 -8.97 -10.32 -7.27
N HIS A 113 -9.32 -9.45 -8.22
CA HIS A 113 -8.61 -9.27 -9.49
C HIS A 113 -7.93 -7.92 -9.51
N GLU A 114 -6.63 -7.92 -9.77
CA GLU A 114 -5.85 -6.72 -10.04
C GLU A 114 -6.31 -6.08 -11.36
N ILE A 115 -6.52 -4.75 -11.33
CA ILE A 115 -6.93 -3.96 -12.49
C ILE A 115 -5.83 -3.02 -12.95
N GLU A 116 -5.20 -2.30 -12.01
CA GLU A 116 -4.06 -1.44 -12.29
C GLU A 116 -3.03 -1.55 -11.17
N THR A 117 -1.76 -1.53 -11.55
CA THR A 117 -0.62 -1.50 -10.62
C THR A 117 0.40 -0.45 -11.00
N LEU A 118 1.04 0.11 -9.97
CA LEU A 118 2.20 0.98 -10.08
C LEU A 118 3.26 0.49 -9.09
N GLU A 119 4.40 0.07 -9.61
CA GLU A 119 5.50 -0.46 -8.79
C GLU A 119 6.78 0.36 -8.99
N SER A 120 7.55 0.51 -7.91
CA SER A 120 8.83 1.21 -7.93
C SER A 120 9.77 0.64 -6.85
N ALA A 121 11.07 0.80 -7.09
CA ALA A 121 12.12 0.28 -6.22
C ALA A 121 13.06 1.42 -5.82
N HIS A 122 13.36 1.53 -4.53
CA HIS A 122 14.08 2.68 -3.96
C HIS A 122 15.31 2.24 -3.16
N GLY A 123 16.39 3.02 -3.29
CA GLY A 123 17.69 2.71 -2.70
C GLY A 123 17.89 3.31 -1.31
N THR A 124 17.08 4.32 -0.95
CA THR A 124 17.19 5.04 0.32
C THR A 124 15.83 5.17 1.04
N PRO A 125 15.82 5.37 2.37
CA PRO A 125 14.58 5.60 3.11
C PRO A 125 13.77 6.81 2.61
N VAL A 126 14.44 7.89 2.25
CA VAL A 126 13.78 9.11 1.73
C VAL A 126 13.14 8.84 0.38
N GLU A 127 13.88 8.24 -0.56
CA GLU A 127 13.33 7.86 -1.87
C GLU A 127 12.14 6.89 -1.72
N ALA A 128 12.20 5.95 -0.78
CA ALA A 128 11.10 5.03 -0.52
C ALA A 128 9.85 5.76 0.00
N ALA A 129 10.01 6.73 0.91
CA ALA A 129 8.90 7.55 1.41
C ALA A 129 8.33 8.47 0.31
N GLU A 130 9.18 9.04 -0.55
CA GLU A 130 8.74 9.77 -1.75
C GLU A 130 7.94 8.86 -2.71
N GLY A 131 8.38 7.61 -2.87
CA GLY A 131 7.65 6.59 -3.63
C GLY A 131 6.27 6.33 -3.07
N VAL A 132 6.16 6.12 -1.74
CA VAL A 132 4.86 5.93 -1.05
C VAL A 132 3.96 7.15 -1.26
N LEU A 133 4.48 8.36 -1.12
CA LEU A 133 3.73 9.59 -1.36
C LEU A 133 3.23 9.69 -2.81
N ALA A 134 4.09 9.39 -3.79
CA ALA A 134 3.73 9.41 -5.21
C ALA A 134 2.64 8.38 -5.54
N VAL A 135 2.76 7.17 -5.00
CA VAL A 135 1.76 6.11 -5.19
C VAL A 135 0.44 6.46 -4.51
N SER A 136 0.44 6.97 -3.28
CA SER A 136 -0.79 7.42 -2.61
C SER A 136 -1.48 8.54 -3.39
N ALA A 137 -0.73 9.50 -3.95
CA ALA A 137 -1.27 10.53 -4.82
C ALA A 137 -1.88 9.95 -6.11
N TRP A 138 -1.22 8.96 -6.71
CA TRP A 138 -1.75 8.23 -7.87
C TRP A 138 -3.07 7.51 -7.53
N LEU A 139 -3.14 6.80 -6.41
CA LEU A 139 -4.36 6.11 -5.95
C LEU A 139 -5.49 7.10 -5.71
N LEU A 140 -5.24 8.22 -5.02
CA LEU A 140 -6.24 9.27 -4.81
C LEU A 140 -6.75 9.83 -6.13
N ALA A 141 -5.85 10.10 -7.08
CA ALA A 141 -6.23 10.57 -8.41
C ALA A 141 -7.10 9.54 -9.13
N ARG A 142 -6.75 8.25 -9.09
CA ARG A 142 -7.57 7.17 -9.68
C ARG A 142 -8.94 7.07 -9.04
N GLY A 143 -9.00 7.00 -7.72
CA GLY A 143 -10.25 6.83 -6.98
C GLY A 143 -11.21 8.01 -7.07
N THR A 144 -10.71 9.21 -7.34
CA THR A 144 -11.53 10.43 -7.49
C THR A 144 -11.92 10.76 -8.93
N THR A 145 -11.19 10.24 -9.92
CA THR A 145 -11.44 10.55 -11.35
C THR A 145 -12.21 9.45 -12.07
N VAL A 146 -12.14 8.21 -11.61
CA VAL A 146 -12.83 7.07 -12.23
C VAL A 146 -13.98 6.62 -11.33
N PRO A 147 -15.23 6.62 -11.82
CA PRO A 147 -16.36 6.20 -11.00
C PRO A 147 -16.25 4.71 -10.64
N PRO A 148 -16.72 4.28 -9.44
CA PRO A 148 -16.61 2.90 -8.97
C PRO A 148 -17.05 1.83 -9.98
N THR A 149 -18.16 2.05 -10.68
CA THR A 149 -18.73 1.11 -11.66
C THR A 149 -17.81 0.84 -12.86
N ALA A 150 -17.00 1.83 -13.26
CA ALA A 150 -16.10 1.71 -14.39
C ALA A 150 -14.90 0.79 -14.10
N TRP A 151 -14.56 0.57 -12.82
CA TRP A 151 -13.51 -0.39 -12.45
C TRP A 151 -13.96 -1.83 -12.69
N ARG A 152 -15.22 -2.15 -12.40
CA ARG A 152 -15.79 -3.49 -12.66
C ARG A 152 -15.80 -3.82 -14.16
N GLU A 153 -16.09 -2.83 -15.00
CA GLU A 153 -16.09 -3.02 -16.47
C GLU A 153 -14.69 -3.36 -17.03
N ARG A 154 -13.63 -2.95 -16.32
CA ARG A 154 -12.23 -3.24 -16.66
C ARG A 154 -11.79 -4.64 -16.20
N ASP A 155 -12.59 -5.32 -15.38
CA ASP A 155 -12.32 -6.69 -14.96
C ASP A 155 -12.54 -7.67 -16.14
N VAL A 156 -11.46 -7.90 -16.89
CA VAL A 156 -11.45 -8.85 -18.00
C VAL A 156 -11.33 -10.30 -17.53
N LEU A 157 -10.90 -10.53 -16.29
CA LEU A 157 -10.67 -11.85 -15.71
C LEU A 157 -11.96 -12.49 -15.18
N SER A 158 -12.93 -11.68 -14.72
CA SER A 158 -14.28 -12.17 -14.40
C SER A 158 -15.08 -12.66 -15.62
N ARG A 159 -14.54 -12.57 -16.85
CA ARG A 159 -15.18 -13.08 -18.07
C ARG A 159 -15.06 -14.59 -18.26
N HIS A 160 -14.76 -15.35 -17.21
CA HIS A 160 -14.88 -16.80 -17.20
C HIS A 160 -16.36 -17.19 -17.37
N ARG A 161 -16.79 -17.28 -18.63
CA ARG A 161 -18.00 -18.00 -19.04
C ARG A 161 -17.69 -19.48 -19.23
#